data_AF-A0A444ZBX0-F1
#
_entry.id   AF-A0A444ZBX0-F1
#
_cell.length_a   1.000
_cell.length_b   1.000
_cell.length_c   1.000
_cell.angle_alpha   90.00
_cell.angle_beta   90.00
_cell.angle_gamma   90.00
#
_symmetry.space_group_name_H-M   'P 1'
#
loop_
_entity.id
_entity.type
_entity.pdbx_description
1 polymer ?
#
loop_
_entity_poly.entity_id
_entity_poly.type
_entity_poly.pdbx_seq_one_letter_code
_entity_poly.pdbx_strand_id
1 'polypeptide(L)'
;MMIAATTMETESLMRGDKLILRGLMFHGFHGVNPEERTLGQKFLVDIDAWIDLRAAGKSDNLSDSVSYTDIYRIVKEVIEGPPHNLLESVAQKIASTTLTNHHQISSYRSS
;
A
#
# COMPACT_ATOMS: atom_id res chain seq x y z
N MET A 1 33.99 -5.72 -2.20
CA MET A 1 33.35 -5.09 -3.38
C MET A 1 31.86 -5.45 -3.50
N MET A 2 31.39 -6.65 -3.09
CA MET A 2 29.95 -6.97 -3.09
C MET A 2 29.09 -6.19 -2.08
N ILE A 3 29.65 -5.78 -0.94
CA ILE A 3 28.87 -5.08 0.12
C ILE A 3 28.41 -3.69 -0.33
N ALA A 4 29.23 -2.96 -1.10
CA ALA A 4 28.92 -1.59 -1.54
C ALA A 4 27.82 -1.54 -2.62
N ALA A 5 27.75 -2.54 -3.51
CA ALA A 5 26.71 -2.63 -4.53
C ALA A 5 25.33 -2.88 -3.89
N THR A 6 25.26 -3.77 -2.90
CA THR A 6 24.03 -4.04 -2.15
C THR A 6 23.55 -2.83 -1.34
N THR A 7 24.47 -2.05 -0.76
CA THR A 7 24.10 -0.80 -0.06
C THR A 7 23.56 0.27 -1.02
N MET A 8 24.17 0.43 -2.20
CA MET A 8 23.72 1.40 -3.21
C MET A 8 22.39 1.03 -3.88
N GLU A 9 22.12 -0.25 -4.12
CA GLU A 9 20.80 -0.71 -4.58
C GLU A 9 19.72 -0.46 -3.53
N THR A 10 20.02 -0.76 -2.26
CA THR A 10 19.10 -0.53 -1.14
C THR A 10 18.82 0.98 -0.93
N GLU A 11 19.84 1.84 -1.05
CA GLU A 11 19.67 3.30 -0.98
C GLU A 11 18.91 3.88 -2.19
N SER A 12 19.13 3.33 -3.39
CA SER A 12 18.37 3.66 -4.59
C SER A 12 16.89 3.30 -4.44
N LEU A 13 16.59 2.13 -3.85
CA LEU A 13 15.23 1.72 -3.47
C LEU A 13 14.62 2.69 -2.43
N MET A 14 15.44 3.25 -1.52
CA MET A 14 15.00 4.26 -0.54
C MET A 14 14.88 5.69 -1.11
N ARG A 15 15.45 5.98 -2.30
CA ARG A 15 15.39 7.28 -2.99
C ARG A 15 14.53 7.27 -4.26
N GLY A 16 13.84 6.17 -4.55
CA GLY A 16 12.95 6.05 -5.72
C GLY A 16 11.68 6.91 -5.60
N ASP A 17 11.07 7.21 -6.75
CA ASP A 17 9.75 7.86 -6.81
C ASP A 17 8.70 7.00 -6.09
N LYS A 18 7.63 7.64 -5.60
CA LYS A 18 6.52 6.93 -4.97
C LYS A 18 5.17 7.60 -5.23
N LEU A 19 4.13 6.78 -5.29
CA LEU A 19 2.75 7.23 -5.16
C LEU A 19 2.39 7.30 -3.68
N ILE A 20 1.78 8.42 -3.28
CA ILE A 20 1.42 8.71 -1.90
C ILE A 20 -0.09 8.90 -1.82
N LEU A 21 -0.75 8.07 -1.01
CA LEU A 21 -2.16 8.25 -0.66
C LEU A 21 -2.22 8.51 0.86
N ARG A 22 -2.87 9.61 1.26
CA ARG A 22 -2.95 10.03 2.66
C ARG A 22 -4.37 10.17 3.15
N GLY A 23 -4.58 9.84 4.41
CA GLY A 23 -5.84 10.03 5.12
C GLY A 23 -6.99 9.24 4.49
N LEU A 24 -6.71 8.07 3.90
CA LEU A 24 -7.77 7.24 3.38
C LEU A 24 -8.61 6.74 4.55
N MET A 25 -9.92 6.96 4.48
CA MET A 25 -10.81 6.70 5.60
C MET A 25 -11.93 5.76 5.18
N PHE A 26 -12.02 4.62 5.86
CA PHE A 26 -12.99 3.58 5.57
C PHE A 26 -13.61 3.06 6.87
N HIS A 27 -14.82 2.51 6.78
CA HIS A 27 -15.48 1.87 7.91
C HIS A 27 -15.27 0.37 7.87
N GLY A 28 -14.67 -0.20 8.92
CA GLY A 28 -14.38 -1.62 9.01
C GLY A 28 -14.80 -2.21 10.35
N PHE A 29 -14.68 -3.53 10.47
CA PHE A 29 -15.09 -4.30 11.65
C PHE A 29 -13.91 -5.06 12.28
N HIS A 30 -12.69 -4.52 12.12
CA HIS A 30 -11.49 -5.12 12.70
C HIS A 30 -11.39 -4.79 14.19
N GLY A 31 -10.83 -5.72 14.95
CA GLY A 31 -10.66 -5.59 16.39
C GLY A 31 -10.71 -6.93 17.11
N VAL A 32 -10.09 -6.97 18.28
CA VAL A 32 -10.11 -8.12 19.19
C VAL A 32 -11.40 -8.10 20.00
N ASN A 33 -11.91 -6.91 20.34
CA ASN A 33 -13.08 -6.78 21.18
C ASN A 33 -14.36 -7.09 20.37
N PRO A 34 -15.29 -7.88 20.90
CA PRO A 34 -16.56 -8.19 20.21
C PRO A 34 -17.37 -6.94 19.82
N GLU A 35 -17.30 -5.89 20.63
CA GLU A 35 -17.95 -4.60 20.36
C GLU A 35 -17.41 -3.93 19.10
N GLU A 36 -16.07 -3.94 18.91
CA GLU A 36 -15.42 -3.40 17.69
C GLU A 36 -15.88 -4.14 16.44
N ARG A 37 -16.08 -5.45 16.54
CA ARG A 37 -16.52 -6.30 15.43
C ARG A 37 -18.01 -6.18 15.12
N THR A 38 -18.78 -5.59 16.04
CA THR A 38 -20.24 -5.42 15.89
C THR A 38 -20.58 -4.00 15.46
N LEU A 39 -20.04 -3.00 16.14
CA LEU A 39 -20.27 -1.58 15.84
C LEU A 39 -19.44 -1.13 14.65
N GLY A 40 -18.23 -1.67 14.51
CA GLY A 40 -17.23 -1.17 13.58
C GLY A 40 -16.68 0.19 14.01
N GLN A 41 -15.68 0.65 13.25
CA GLN A 41 -15.06 1.94 13.45
C GLN A 41 -14.42 2.44 12.15
N LYS A 42 -14.05 3.72 12.14
CA LYS A 42 -13.31 4.32 11.03
C LYS A 42 -11.82 3.99 11.18
N PHE A 43 -11.22 3.46 10.12
CA PHE A 43 -9.78 3.27 10.00
C PHE A 43 -9.20 4.33 9.08
N LEU A 44 -8.10 4.93 9.52
CA LEU A 44 -7.26 5.82 8.72
C LEU A 44 -6.09 5.01 8.18
N VAL A 45 -5.82 5.17 6.89
CA VAL A 45 -4.74 4.45 6.20
C VAL A 45 -3.93 5.41 5.37
N ASP A 46 -2.63 5.41 5.60
CA ASP A 46 -1.63 6.13 4.80
C ASP A 46 -0.79 5.13 4.01
N ILE A 47 -0.64 5.35 2.70
CA ILE A 47 0.09 4.47 1.79
C ILE A 47 1.26 5.20 1.13
N ASP A 48 2.41 4.55 1.15
CA ASP A 48 3.53 4.83 0.26
C ASP A 48 3.79 3.59 -0.62
N ALA A 49 3.67 3.75 -1.94
CA ALA A 49 4.00 2.72 -2.92
C ALA A 49 5.17 3.20 -3.79
N TRP A 50 6.33 2.55 -3.65
CA TRP A 50 7.53 2.90 -4.41
C TRP A 50 7.47 2.32 -5.82
N ILE A 51 7.60 3.18 -6.82
CA ILE A 51 7.45 2.87 -8.25
C ILE A 51 8.24 3.89 -9.07
N ASP A 52 8.89 3.45 -10.15
CA ASP A 52 9.56 4.36 -11.09
C ASP A 52 8.51 5.13 -11.91
N LEU A 53 8.37 6.43 -11.67
CA LEU A 53 7.38 7.29 -12.34
C LEU A 53 7.94 8.03 -13.55
N ARG A 54 9.22 7.84 -13.90
CA ARG A 54 9.89 8.62 -14.96
C ARG A 54 9.28 8.38 -16.34
N ALA A 55 8.81 7.17 -16.64
CA ALA A 55 8.20 6.83 -17.92
C ALA A 55 6.85 7.54 -18.08
N ALA A 56 5.94 7.31 -17.12
CA ALA A 56 4.62 7.95 -17.09
C ALA A 56 4.70 9.48 -17.05
N GLY A 57 5.65 10.06 -16.31
CA GLY A 57 5.86 11.51 -16.27
C GLY A 57 6.32 12.13 -17.59
N LYS A 58 6.87 11.33 -18.51
CA LYS A 58 7.25 11.78 -19.86
C LYS A 58 6.16 11.54 -20.90
N SER A 59 5.44 10.43 -20.77
CA SER A 59 4.46 9.99 -21.76
C SER A 59 3.04 10.49 -21.50
N ASP A 60 2.74 10.88 -20.25
CA ASP A 60 1.38 11.18 -19.77
C ASP A 60 0.39 10.03 -20.03
N ASN A 61 0.88 8.79 -19.98
CA ASN A 61 0.08 7.59 -20.23
C ASN A 61 0.01 6.71 -18.98
N LEU A 62 -1.21 6.38 -18.55
CA LEU A 62 -1.45 5.53 -17.39
C LEU A 62 -0.86 4.12 -17.55
N SER A 63 -0.77 3.62 -18.78
CA SER A 63 -0.18 2.30 -19.06
C SER A 63 1.30 2.19 -18.68
N ASP A 64 2.00 3.32 -18.51
CA ASP A 64 3.39 3.37 -18.06
C ASP A 64 3.52 3.50 -16.53
N SER A 65 2.42 3.39 -15.78
CA SER A 65 2.35 3.51 -14.33
C SER A 65 1.37 2.50 -13.72
N VAL A 66 1.25 2.56 -12.39
CA VAL A 66 0.17 1.92 -11.65
C VAL A 66 -0.90 2.98 -11.33
N SER A 67 -2.17 2.63 -11.51
CA SER A 67 -3.26 3.52 -11.13
C SER A 67 -3.37 3.61 -9.61
N TYR A 68 -3.32 4.83 -9.08
CA TYR A 68 -3.61 5.07 -7.65
C TYR A 68 -5.04 4.64 -7.28
N THR A 69 -5.98 4.62 -8.23
CA THR A 69 -7.35 4.16 -8.00
C THR A 69 -7.42 2.66 -7.72
N ASP A 70 -6.51 1.87 -8.29
CA ASP A 70 -6.43 0.43 -8.02
C ASP A 70 -5.88 0.19 -6.61
N ILE A 71 -4.85 0.92 -6.19
CA ILE A 71 -4.33 0.88 -4.82
C ILE A 71 -5.43 1.28 -3.83
N TYR A 72 -6.15 2.37 -4.10
CA TYR A 72 -7.28 2.80 -3.27
C TYR A 72 -8.35 1.69 -3.13
N ARG A 73 -8.70 1.04 -4.25
CA ARG A 73 -9.70 -0.05 -4.24
C ARG A 73 -9.23 -1.23 -3.41
N ILE A 74 -7.96 -1.63 -3.53
CA ILE A 74 -7.39 -2.72 -2.71
C ILE A 74 -7.48 -2.37 -1.22
N VAL A 75 -7.07 -1.16 -0.83
CA VAL A 75 -7.16 -0.72 0.58
C VAL A 75 -8.60 -0.76 1.06
N LYS A 76 -9.53 -0.20 0.27
CA LYS A 76 -10.95 -0.18 0.59
C LYS A 76 -11.50 -1.60 0.79
N GLU A 77 -11.24 -2.50 -0.17
CA GLU A 77 -11.74 -3.88 -0.13
C GLU A 77 -11.22 -4.66 1.09
N VAL A 78 -9.98 -4.40 1.51
CA VAL A 78 -9.42 -5.06 2.69
C VAL A 78 -10.01 -4.49 3.98
N ILE A 79 -10.17 -3.16 4.08
CA ILE A 79 -10.69 -2.52 5.29
C ILE A 79 -12.20 -2.76 5.48
N GLU A 80 -12.98 -2.68 4.40
CA GLU A 80 -14.43 -2.93 4.44
C GLU A 80 -14.77 -4.43 4.36
N GLY A 81 -13.75 -5.28 4.18
CA GLY A 81 -13.87 -6.71 4.00
C GLY A 81 -13.99 -7.52 5.29
N PRO A 82 -13.65 -8.82 5.25
CA PRO A 82 -13.73 -9.71 6.41
C PRO A 82 -12.96 -9.17 7.62
N PRO A 83 -13.53 -9.28 8.83
CA PRO A 83 -12.92 -8.73 10.03
C PRO A 83 -11.65 -9.50 10.40
N HIS A 84 -10.65 -8.74 10.82
CA HIS A 84 -9.36 -9.23 11.33
C HIS A 84 -9.25 -8.83 12.79
N ASN A 85 -8.52 -9.61 13.58
CA ASN A 85 -8.32 -9.27 14.99
C ASN A 85 -7.29 -8.15 15.16
N LEU A 86 -6.29 -8.12 14.29
CA LEU A 86 -5.10 -7.28 14.40
C LEU A 86 -4.97 -6.38 13.18
N LEU A 87 -4.59 -5.12 13.38
CA LEU A 87 -4.31 -4.18 12.29
C LEU A 87 -3.09 -4.61 11.48
N GLU A 88 -2.15 -5.30 12.11
CA GLU A 88 -1.00 -5.92 11.47
C GLU A 88 -1.44 -6.91 10.38
N SER A 89 -2.50 -7.68 10.62
CA SER A 89 -3.06 -8.61 9.62
C SER A 89 -3.71 -7.87 8.46
N VAL A 90 -4.39 -6.76 8.74
CA VAL A 90 -5.00 -5.88 7.74
C VAL A 90 -3.92 -5.23 6.87
N ALA A 91 -2.93 -4.60 7.50
CA ALA A 91 -1.79 -3.97 6.83
C ALA A 91 -1.02 -4.97 5.96
N GLN A 92 -0.75 -6.17 6.48
CA GLN A 92 -0.10 -7.25 5.73
C GLN A 92 -0.95 -7.69 4.52
N LYS A 93 -2.28 -7.77 4.68
CA LYS A 93 -3.18 -8.14 3.59
C LYS A 93 -3.19 -7.08 2.48
N ILE A 94 -3.27 -5.80 2.85
CA ILE A 94 -3.17 -4.68 1.91
C ILE A 94 -1.85 -4.75 1.14
N ALA A 95 -0.72 -4.86 1.84
CA ALA A 95 0.61 -4.87 1.23
C ALA A 95 0.78 -6.06 0.28
N SER A 96 0.45 -7.26 0.74
CA SER A 96 0.57 -8.49 -0.07
C SER A 96 -0.33 -8.47 -1.31
N THR A 97 -1.59 -8.03 -1.18
CA THR A 97 -2.50 -7.90 -2.34
C THR A 97 -2.00 -6.84 -3.33
N THR A 98 -1.50 -5.71 -2.83
CA THR A 98 -0.94 -4.65 -3.71
C THR A 98 0.27 -5.15 -4.50
N LEU A 99 1.25 -5.75 -3.82
CA LEU A 99 2.47 -6.26 -4.47
C LEU A 99 2.19 -7.44 -5.41
N THR A 100 1.20 -8.27 -5.11
CA THR A 100 0.79 -9.39 -5.98
C THR A 100 0.15 -8.88 -7.27
N ASN A 101 -0.70 -7.84 -7.19
CA ASN A 101 -1.43 -7.31 -8.34
C ASN A 101 -0.59 -6.36 -9.20
N HIS A 102 0.48 -5.77 -8.64
CA HIS A 102 1.25 -4.72 -9.29
C HIS A 102 2.76 -4.95 -9.13
N HIS A 103 3.34 -5.73 -10.05
CA HIS A 103 4.78 -6.05 -10.04
C HIS A 103 5.71 -4.83 -10.23
N GLN A 104 5.20 -3.70 -10.71
CA GLN A 104 5.95 -2.44 -10.84
C GLN A 104 6.24 -1.78 -9.47
N ILE A 105 5.50 -2.15 -8.41
CA ILE A 105 5.71 -1.62 -7.07
C ILE A 105 6.84 -2.42 -6.41
N SER A 106 7.93 -1.73 -6.07
CA SER A 106 9.12 -2.35 -5.49
C SER A 106 9.05 -2.49 -3.97
N SER A 107 8.32 -1.59 -3.31
CA SER A 107 8.12 -1.59 -1.86
C SER A 107 6.79 -0.93 -1.51
N TYR A 108 6.24 -1.32 -0.37
CA TYR A 108 4.95 -0.84 0.13
C TYR A 108 5.01 -0.57 1.63
N ARG A 109 4.56 0.61 2.06
CA ARG A 109 4.36 0.95 3.46
C ARG A 109 2.92 1.38 3.67
N SER A 110 2.29 0.78 4.68
CA SER A 110 1.02 1.24 5.24
C SER A 110 1.22 1.65 6.71
N SER A 111 0.51 2.70 7.15
CA SER A 111 0.44 3.14 8.55
C SER A 111 -0.95 3.62 8.92
#